data_AF-A0A6B3HRQ5-F1
#
_entry.id   AF-A0A6B3HRQ5-F1
#
_cell.length_a   1.000
_cell.length_b   1.000
_cell.length_c   1.000
_cell.angle_alpha   90.00
_cell.angle_beta   90.00
_cell.angle_gamma   90.00
#
_symmetry.space_group_name_H-M   'P 1'
#
loop_
_entity.id
_entity.type
_entity.pdbx_description
1 polymer ?
#
loop_
_entity_poly.entity_id
_entity_poly.type
_entity_poly.pdbx_seq_one_letter_code
_entity_poly.pdbx_strand_id
1 'polypeptide(L)'
;MSTAAAPVRSGAVLADLLPAARHRYAVDAALVLGGAALTGIAAQISVPVPGSPVPVTGQTFAALLIGTALGARRGFLALALYAVVGMAGMPWFAEGTSGYAMPSL
;
A
#
# COMPACT_ATOMS: atom_id res chain seq x y z
N MET A 1 -26.63 -34.30 4.98
CA MET A 1 -25.57 -33.69 4.15
C MET A 1 -24.73 -32.81 5.06
N SER A 2 -23.51 -33.23 5.38
CA SER A 2 -22.62 -32.51 6.31
C SER A 2 -21.69 -31.64 5.49
N THR A 3 -21.90 -30.33 5.46
CA THR A 3 -20.95 -29.40 4.83
C THR A 3 -19.76 -29.26 5.78
N ALA A 4 -18.68 -29.97 5.49
CA ALA A 4 -17.41 -29.77 6.18
C ALA A 4 -16.99 -28.31 5.99
N ALA A 5 -17.02 -27.52 7.07
CA ALA A 5 -16.44 -26.20 7.07
C ALA A 5 -14.94 -26.37 6.82
N ALA A 6 -14.45 -25.87 5.68
CA ALA A 6 -13.02 -25.87 5.39
C ALA A 6 -12.30 -25.12 6.54
N PRO A 7 -11.20 -25.67 7.09
CA PRO A 7 -10.50 -25.01 8.18
C PRO A 7 -10.03 -23.64 7.70
N VAL A 8 -10.49 -22.58 8.35
CA VAL A 8 -9.99 -21.22 8.15
C VAL A 8 -8.52 -21.25 8.59
N ARG A 9 -7.60 -21.19 7.63
CA ARG A 9 -6.17 -21.10 7.91
C ARG A 9 -5.94 -19.80 8.67
N SER A 10 -5.53 -19.92 9.93
CA SER A 10 -5.18 -18.76 10.76
C SER A 10 -4.07 -17.97 10.04
N GLY A 11 -4.37 -16.73 9.63
CA GLY A 11 -3.45 -15.88 8.87
C GLY A 11 -3.71 -15.77 7.36
N ALA A 12 -4.80 -16.34 6.82
CA ALA A 12 -5.20 -16.07 5.44
C ALA A 12 -5.59 -14.59 5.25
N VAL A 13 -4.95 -13.91 4.30
CA VAL A 13 -5.26 -12.52 3.92
C VAL A 13 -6.05 -12.47 2.61
N LEU A 14 -6.64 -11.31 2.29
CA LEU A 14 -7.46 -11.15 1.09
C LEU A 14 -6.70 -11.55 -0.19
N ALA A 15 -5.40 -11.23 -0.25
CA ALA A 15 -4.53 -11.61 -1.36
C ALA A 15 -4.38 -13.14 -1.55
N ASP A 16 -4.62 -13.95 -0.53
CA ASP A 16 -4.51 -15.42 -0.62
C ASP A 16 -5.71 -16.06 -1.32
N LEU A 17 -6.78 -15.29 -1.55
CA LEU A 17 -7.91 -15.70 -2.37
C LEU A 17 -7.57 -15.71 -3.87
N LEU A 18 -6.46 -15.08 -4.28
CA LEU A 18 -6.03 -15.05 -5.68
C LEU A 18 -5.39 -16.39 -6.08
N PRO A 19 -5.92 -17.09 -7.09
CA PRO A 19 -5.38 -18.36 -7.54
C PRO A 19 -4.00 -18.17 -8.21
N ALA A 20 -2.93 -18.47 -7.47
CA ALA A 20 -1.55 -18.16 -7.89
C ALA A 20 -0.67 -19.39 -8.20
N ALA A 21 -1.25 -20.60 -8.33
CA ALA A 21 -0.53 -21.88 -8.33
C ALA A 21 0.62 -21.99 -9.36
N ARG A 22 0.51 -21.32 -10.52
CA ARG A 22 1.54 -21.35 -11.59
C ARG A 22 2.31 -20.03 -11.76
N HIS A 23 1.76 -18.91 -11.27
CA HIS A 23 2.29 -17.55 -11.53
C HIS A 23 2.50 -16.73 -10.24
N ARG A 24 2.85 -17.39 -9.13
CA ARG A 24 2.96 -16.73 -7.81
C ARG A 24 3.80 -15.45 -7.81
N TYR A 25 4.92 -15.45 -8.54
CA TYR A 25 5.81 -14.29 -8.57
C TYR A 25 5.21 -13.11 -9.33
N ALA A 26 4.51 -13.37 -10.43
CA ALA A 26 3.83 -12.33 -11.19
C ALA A 26 2.67 -11.74 -10.39
N VAL A 27 1.92 -12.58 -9.66
CA VAL A 27 0.83 -12.13 -8.77
C VAL A 27 1.40 -11.32 -7.60
N ASP A 28 2.46 -11.78 -6.95
CA ASP A 28 3.13 -11.04 -5.87
C ASP A 28 3.64 -9.68 -6.35
N ALA A 29 4.28 -9.63 -7.53
CA ALA A 29 4.75 -8.38 -8.12
C ALA A 29 3.58 -7.44 -8.42
N ALA A 30 2.50 -7.94 -9.03
CA ALA A 30 1.31 -7.16 -9.32
C ALA A 30 0.65 -6.61 -8.05
N LEU A 31 0.58 -7.39 -6.97
CA LEU A 31 0.06 -6.95 -5.67
C LEU A 31 0.93 -5.86 -5.06
N VAL A 32 2.26 -6.01 -5.09
CA VAL A 32 3.19 -5.01 -4.58
C VAL A 32 3.10 -3.71 -5.38
N LEU A 33 3.10 -3.80 -6.72
CA LEU A 33 2.96 -2.65 -7.62
C LEU A 33 1.60 -1.95 -7.42
N GLY A 34 0.52 -2.73 -7.36
CA GLY A 34 -0.83 -2.22 -7.11
C GLY A 34 -0.97 -1.56 -5.75
N GLY A 35 -0.37 -2.15 -4.70
CA GLY A 35 -0.33 -1.56 -3.37
C GLY A 35 0.42 -0.22 -3.34
N ALA A 36 1.58 -0.14 -3.99
CA ALA A 36 2.35 1.10 -4.09
C ALA A 36 1.60 2.19 -4.87
N ALA A 37 1.00 1.84 -6.00
CA ALA A 37 0.18 2.75 -6.81
C ALA A 37 -1.05 3.25 -6.03
N LEU A 38 -1.74 2.36 -5.32
CA LEU A 38 -2.86 2.71 -4.45
C LEU A 38 -2.43 3.71 -3.37
N THR A 39 -1.28 3.48 -2.72
CA THR A 39 -0.73 4.41 -1.72
C THR A 39 -0.44 5.78 -2.34
N GLY A 40 0.20 5.84 -3.51
CA GLY A 40 0.49 7.11 -4.18
C GLY A 40 -0.76 7.88 -4.60
N ILE A 41 -1.79 7.19 -5.11
CA ILE A 41 -3.08 7.81 -5.45
C ILE A 41 -3.78 8.32 -4.18
N ALA A 42 -3.83 7.49 -3.13
CA ALA A 42 -4.45 7.87 -1.86
C ALA A 42 -3.74 9.04 -1.17
N ALA A 43 -2.41 9.14 -1.31
CA ALA A 43 -1.63 10.27 -0.79
C ALA A 43 -2.04 11.61 -1.40
N GLN A 44 -2.61 11.62 -2.60
CA GLN A 44 -3.12 12.85 -3.23
C GLN A 44 -4.40 13.38 -2.59
N ILE A 45 -5.13 12.53 -1.87
CA ILE A 45 -6.29 12.96 -1.08
C ILE A 45 -5.75 13.66 0.15
N SER A 46 -5.45 14.95 0.01
CA SER A 46 -4.83 15.81 1.02
C SER A 46 -5.81 16.91 1.41
N VAL A 47 -6.23 16.91 2.67
CA VAL A 47 -7.18 17.91 3.20
C VAL A 47 -6.46 18.78 4.23
N PRO A 48 -6.31 20.09 3.97
CA PRO A 48 -5.77 21.03 4.94
C PRO A 48 -6.68 21.11 6.17
N VAL A 49 -6.08 21.06 7.36
CA VAL A 49 -6.81 21.21 8.62
C VAL A 49 -6.59 22.64 9.13
N PRO A 50 -7.65 23.41 9.43
CA PRO A 50 -7.51 24.76 9.99
C PRO A 50 -6.64 24.75 11.25
N GLY A 51 -5.56 25.54 11.25
CA GLY A 51 -4.62 25.64 12.37
C GLY A 51 -3.50 24.59 12.40
N SER A 52 -3.45 23.65 11.45
CA SER A 52 -2.32 22.72 11.28
C SER A 52 -1.51 23.07 10.03
N PRO A 53 -0.16 23.09 10.10
CA PRO A 53 0.69 23.21 8.92
C PRO A 53 0.79 21.91 8.10
N VAL A 54 0.35 20.78 8.66
CA VAL A 54 0.43 19.46 8.00
C VAL A 54 -0.98 19.03 7.58
N PRO A 55 -1.21 18.75 6.29
CA PRO A 55 -2.50 18.27 5.82
C PRO A 55 -2.73 16.81 6.22
N VAL A 56 -3.99 16.42 6.35
CA VAL A 56 -4.37 15.01 6.55
C VAL A 56 -4.47 14.34 5.20
N THR A 57 -3.72 13.24 5.00
CA THR A 57 -3.64 12.54 3.72
C THR A 57 -4.26 11.15 3.78
N GLY A 58 -4.72 10.63 2.64
CA GLY A 58 -5.21 9.25 2.51
C GLY A 58 -4.12 8.17 2.61
N GLN A 59 -2.87 8.56 2.80
CA GLN A 59 -1.71 7.66 2.78
C GLN A 59 -1.72 6.67 3.96
N THR A 60 -2.14 7.11 5.15
CA THR A 60 -2.23 6.25 6.35
C THR A 60 -3.32 5.20 6.21
N PHE A 61 -4.47 5.58 5.66
CA PHE A 61 -5.54 4.64 5.31
C PHE A 61 -5.04 3.58 4.32
N ALA A 62 -4.35 4.00 3.25
CA ALA A 62 -3.79 3.08 2.28
C ALA A 62 -2.78 2.11 2.91
N ALA A 63 -1.90 2.60 3.79
CA ALA A 63 -0.91 1.76 4.49
C ALA A 63 -1.57 0.66 5.33
N LEU A 64 -2.61 0.99 6.10
CA LEU A 64 -3.37 0.01 6.89
C LEU A 64 -4.14 -0.97 6.01
N LEU A 65 -4.78 -0.46 4.95
CA LEU A 65 -5.52 -1.27 3.99
C LEU A 65 -4.61 -2.30 3.33
N ILE A 66 -3.46 -1.88 2.78
CA ILE A 66 -2.57 -2.81 2.10
C ILE A 66 -1.86 -3.75 3.08
N GLY A 67 -1.51 -3.28 4.28
CA GLY A 67 -0.89 -4.12 5.30
C GLY A 67 -1.78 -5.28 5.75
N THR A 68 -3.09 -5.04 5.85
CA THR A 68 -4.09 -6.06 6.24
C THR A 68 -4.56 -6.90 5.05
N ALA A 69 -4.73 -6.30 3.86
CA ALA A 69 -5.25 -6.99 2.68
C ALA A 69 -4.19 -7.85 1.96
N LEU A 70 -2.93 -7.39 1.90
CA LEU A 70 -1.84 -8.09 1.22
C LEU A 70 -0.96 -8.91 2.17
N GLY A 71 -1.09 -8.68 3.49
CA GLY A 71 -0.25 -9.26 4.53
C GLY A 71 1.09 -8.53 4.71
N ALA A 72 1.77 -8.81 5.83
CA ALA A 72 2.92 -8.03 6.31
C ALA A 72 4.06 -7.90 5.26
N ARG A 73 4.44 -9.00 4.60
CA ARG A 73 5.55 -8.97 3.63
C ARG A 73 5.22 -8.16 2.38
N ARG A 74 4.08 -8.43 1.75
CA ARG A 74 3.67 -7.75 0.51
C ARG A 74 3.32 -6.29 0.78
N GLY A 75 2.66 -5.99 1.90
CA GLY A 75 2.38 -4.63 2.33
C GLY A 75 3.65 -3.82 2.61
N PHE A 76 4.64 -4.41 3.29
CA PHE A 76 5.95 -3.78 3.49
C PHE A 76 6.65 -3.50 2.15
N LEU A 77 6.69 -4.48 1.24
CA LEU A 77 7.30 -4.29 -0.08
C LEU A 77 6.60 -3.21 -0.91
N ALA A 78 5.27 -3.11 -0.82
CA ALA A 78 4.49 -2.06 -1.48
C ALA A 78 4.85 -0.66 -0.94
N LEU A 79 4.91 -0.49 0.39
CA LEU A 79 5.31 0.77 1.02
C LEU A 79 6.77 1.13 0.77
N ALA A 80 7.66 0.14 0.77
CA ALA A 80 9.07 0.34 0.45
C ALA A 80 9.25 0.78 -1.01
N LEU A 81 8.55 0.13 -1.95
CA LEU A 81 8.54 0.53 -3.36
C LEU A 81 7.97 1.95 -3.51
N TYR A 82 6.87 2.24 -2.81
CA TYR A 82 6.27 3.56 -2.76
C TYR A 82 7.29 4.65 -2.37
N ALA A 83 8.01 4.42 -1.28
CA ALA A 83 9.03 5.34 -0.78
C ALA A 83 10.22 5.47 -1.76
N VAL A 84 10.77 4.36 -2.24
CA VAL A 84 11.95 4.37 -3.13
C VAL A 84 11.69 5.12 -4.42
N VAL A 85 10.55 4.87 -5.07
CA VAL A 85 10.20 5.53 -6.32
C VAL A 85 9.89 7.02 -6.10
N GLY A 86 9.25 7.38 -4.98
CA GLY A 86 9.04 8.79 -4.63
C GLY A 86 10.35 9.52 -4.34
N MET A 87 11.28 8.87 -3.61
CA MET A 87 12.63 9.40 -3.38
C MET A 87 13.44 9.52 -4.67
N ALA A 88 13.21 8.64 -5.65
CA ALA A 88 13.84 8.72 -6.98
C ALA A 88 13.26 9.84 -7.87
N GLY A 89 12.26 10.59 -7.40
CA GLY A 89 11.73 11.78 -8.07
C GLY A 89 10.32 11.63 -8.65
N MET A 90 9.61 10.53 -8.39
CA MET A 90 8.21 10.40 -8.78
C MET A 90 7.31 11.30 -7.91
N PRO A 91 6.56 12.26 -8.48
CA PRO A 91 5.71 13.22 -7.74
C PRO A 91 4.39 12.59 -7.27
N TRP A 92 4.47 11.57 -6.43
CA TRP A 92 3.31 10.83 -5.92
C TRP A 92 3.22 10.79 -4.39
N PHE A 93 4.09 11.54 -3.71
CA PHE A 93 3.85 11.89 -2.31
C PHE A 93 2.73 12.93 -2.24
N ALA A 94 2.30 13.25 -1.02
CA ALA A 94 1.23 14.21 -0.79
C ALA A 94 1.50 15.53 -1.53
N GLU A 95 0.44 16.12 -2.11
CA GLU A 95 0.51 17.39 -2.86
C GLU A 95 1.47 17.36 -4.07
N GLY A 96 1.70 16.17 -4.65
CA GLY A 96 2.61 16.00 -5.80
C GLY A 96 4.09 16.17 -5.46
N THR A 97 4.46 16.08 -4.18
CA THR A 97 5.86 16.17 -3.75
C THR A 97 6.66 14.90 -4.12
N SER A 98 7.99 15.03 -4.14
CA SER A 98 8.93 13.92 -4.39
C SER A 98 10.31 14.25 -3.82
N GLY A 99 11.22 13.26 -3.84
CA GLY A 99 12.61 13.41 -3.42
C GLY A 99 12.87 12.92 -2.00
N TYR A 100 14.15 12.96 -1.63
CA TYR A 100 14.66 12.55 -0.32
C TYR A 100 15.09 13.74 0.55
N ALA A 101 15.07 14.95 0.00
CA ALA A 101 15.43 16.16 0.73
C ALA A 101 14.28 16.54 1.67
N MET A 102 14.58 16.64 2.97
CA MET A 102 13.73 17.45 3.85
C MET A 102 13.73 18.89 3.32
N PRO A 103 12.59 19.60 3.31
CA PRO A 103 12.60 21.05 3.17
C PRO A 103 13.45 21.63 4.31
N SER A 104 14.70 21.98 4.02
CA SER A 104 15.54 22.77 4.91
C SER A 104 15.16 24.22 4.73
N LEU A 105 14.37 24.75 5.67
CA LEU A 105 14.21 26.19 5.88
C LEU A 105 15.40 26.73 6.68
#